data_AF-A0A3L6SHC2-F1
#
_entry.id   AF-A0A3L6SHC2-F1
#
_cell.length_a   1.000
_cell.length_b   1.000
_cell.length_c   1.000
_cell.angle_alpha   90.00
_cell.angle_beta   90.00
_cell.angle_gamma   90.00
#
_symmetry.space_group_name_H-M   'P 1'
#
loop_
_entity.id
_entity.type
_entity.pdbx_description
1 polymer ?
#
loop_
_entity_poly.entity_id
_entity_poly.type
_entity_poly.pdbx_seq_one_letter_code
_entity_poly.pdbx_strand_id
1 'polypeptide(L)'
;MAYVLNCFQSQTLFHKALKEAFEVVCNKDAAGCTSAELFASYCDSILRKGESKKFSDEAIEENLDKVVKLLTYVSDKDLFIEFHRKKLGRRLLFDKSGNDEQERSLLSKLKQNFGGQFTSKMEGMLNDICVAKDNQTKYDKYISTNPELHPSVDLSVQVLTTGYWPTYKSSDINLPSEMVKCVEVFKEFYQSITKHRKINWIFSLGSCNILGKFDAKLIELILTTYQGALLLLFNEAEKLSFSEIATQLNLSEDDTARVLHSLSCGKYKILNKEPCSRTISPNDIFKFNRKFTDKMRRIKV
;
A
#
# COMPACT_ATOMS: atom_id res chain seq x y z
N MET A 1 8.01 35.61 -13.48
CA MET A 1 9.27 36.11 -14.07
C MET A 1 9.08 37.29 -15.03
N ALA A 2 7.97 37.40 -15.77
CA ALA A 2 7.79 38.44 -16.80
C ALA A 2 8.06 39.89 -16.32
N TYR A 3 7.66 40.25 -15.10
CA TYR A 3 7.95 41.59 -14.53
C TYR A 3 9.44 41.85 -14.32
N VAL A 4 10.19 40.87 -13.80
CA VAL A 4 11.64 41.02 -13.59
C VAL A 4 12.37 41.10 -14.92
N LEU A 5 11.94 40.30 -15.91
CA LEU A 5 12.52 40.30 -17.25
C LEU A 5 12.22 41.61 -18.00
N ASN A 6 10.95 42.02 -18.05
CA ASN A 6 10.49 43.08 -18.93
C ASN A 6 10.59 44.47 -18.29
N CYS A 7 10.26 44.59 -17.00
CA CYS A 7 10.19 45.88 -16.31
C CYS A 7 11.49 46.20 -15.55
N PHE A 8 12.16 45.19 -15.01
CA PHE A 8 13.43 45.36 -14.28
C PHE A 8 14.66 44.93 -15.09
N GLN A 9 14.50 44.76 -16.41
CA GLN A 9 15.59 44.47 -17.36
C GLN A 9 16.47 43.28 -16.95
N SER A 10 15.86 42.28 -16.31
CA SER A 10 16.55 41.09 -15.78
C SER A 10 17.69 41.40 -14.79
N GLN A 11 17.59 42.52 -14.04
CA GLN A 11 18.57 42.85 -13.02
C GLN A 11 18.66 41.77 -11.93
N THR A 12 19.89 41.37 -11.62
CA THR A 12 20.21 40.26 -10.71
C THR A 12 19.69 40.50 -9.28
N LEU A 13 19.67 41.75 -8.82
CA LEU A 13 19.21 42.11 -7.49
C LEU A 13 17.71 41.81 -7.29
N PHE A 14 16.89 42.08 -8.30
CA PHE A 14 15.45 41.76 -8.27
C PHE A 14 15.19 40.25 -8.38
N HIS A 15 16.00 39.51 -9.15
CA HIS A 15 15.94 38.05 -9.17
C HIS A 15 16.25 37.46 -7.80
N LYS A 16 17.30 37.96 -7.14
CA LYS A 16 17.68 37.54 -5.79
C LYS A 16 16.58 37.83 -4.77
N ALA A 17 16.07 39.07 -4.73
CA ALA A 17 15.03 39.48 -3.80
C ALA A 17 13.74 38.66 -3.99
N LEU A 18 13.34 38.39 -5.24
CA LEU A 18 12.17 37.55 -5.53
C LEU A 18 12.39 36.12 -5.04
N LYS A 19 13.57 35.53 -5.28
CA LYS A 19 13.90 34.18 -4.82
C LYS A 19 13.85 34.09 -3.29
N GLU A 20 14.49 35.01 -2.59
CA GLU A 20 14.50 35.05 -1.12
C GLU A 20 13.08 35.21 -0.54
N ALA A 21 12.28 36.11 -1.11
CA ALA A 21 10.89 36.29 -0.68
C ALA A 21 10.06 35.02 -0.93
N PHE A 22 10.29 34.33 -2.04
CA PHE A 22 9.56 33.10 -2.37
C PHE A 22 9.96 31.93 -1.46
N GLU A 23 11.25 31.81 -1.09
CA GLU A 23 11.71 30.85 -0.08
C GLU A 23 11.00 31.09 1.27
N VAL A 24 10.86 32.35 1.70
CA VAL A 24 10.11 32.66 2.94
C VAL A 24 8.66 32.20 2.86
N VAL A 25 8.00 32.37 1.71
CA VAL A 25 6.59 31.96 1.54
C VAL A 25 6.46 30.44 1.46
N CYS A 26 7.32 29.77 0.68
CA CYS A 26 7.28 28.32 0.50
C CYS A 26 7.58 27.53 1.78
N ASN A 27 8.20 28.14 2.78
CA ASN A 27 8.55 27.49 4.03
C ASN A 27 7.65 27.89 5.21
N LYS A 28 6.50 28.54 4.93
CA LYS A 28 5.46 28.75 5.94
C LYS A 28 4.47 27.60 5.91
N ASP A 29 4.06 27.16 7.09
CA ASP A 29 2.98 26.18 7.23
C ASP A 29 1.66 26.77 6.73
N ALA A 30 0.89 25.94 6.03
CA ALA A 30 -0.44 26.28 5.55
C ALA A 30 -1.45 25.30 6.13
N ALA A 31 -2.39 25.81 6.93
CA ALA A 31 -3.42 25.01 7.60
C ALA A 31 -2.87 23.83 8.44
N GLY A 32 -1.70 24.02 9.07
CA GLY A 32 -1.03 22.99 9.88
C GLY A 32 -0.25 21.95 9.07
N CYS A 33 -0.17 22.11 7.75
CA CYS A 33 0.63 21.25 6.88
C CYS A 33 1.87 21.98 6.37
N THR A 34 2.98 21.27 6.31
CA THR A 34 4.20 21.76 5.64
C THR A 34 4.00 21.76 4.13
N SER A 35 4.70 22.65 3.41
CA SER A 35 4.73 22.63 1.94
C SER A 35 5.21 21.30 1.39
N ALA A 36 6.16 20.65 2.07
CA ALA A 36 6.65 19.32 1.73
C ALA A 36 5.51 18.27 1.69
N GLU A 37 4.66 18.26 2.71
CA GLU A 37 3.50 17.35 2.76
C GLU A 37 2.46 17.67 1.68
N LEU A 38 2.20 18.96 1.45
CA LEU A 38 1.25 19.42 0.44
C LEU A 38 1.70 19.02 -0.97
N PHE A 39 2.97 19.24 -1.32
CA PHE A 39 3.51 18.82 -2.62
C PHE A 39 3.48 17.31 -2.78
N ALA A 40 3.86 16.54 -1.75
CA ALA A 40 3.81 15.08 -1.82
C ALA A 40 2.37 14.57 -2.00
N SER A 41 1.40 15.22 -1.35
CA SER A 41 -0.02 14.90 -1.48
C SER A 41 -0.60 15.29 -2.83
N TYR A 42 -0.18 16.43 -3.39
CA TYR A 42 -0.56 16.84 -4.73
C TYR A 42 -0.04 15.88 -5.80
N CYS A 43 1.24 15.50 -5.75
CA CYS A 43 1.79 14.47 -6.64
C CYS A 43 1.01 13.15 -6.55
N ASP A 44 0.71 12.70 -5.34
CA ASP A 44 -0.06 11.47 -5.11
C ASP A 44 -1.48 11.57 -5.65
N SER A 45 -2.13 12.73 -5.57
CA SER A 45 -3.44 12.97 -6.16
C SER A 45 -3.40 12.84 -7.69
N ILE A 46 -2.52 13.57 -8.36
CA ILE A 46 -2.47 13.58 -9.83
C ILE A 46 -1.96 12.27 -10.45
N LEU A 47 -1.18 11.47 -9.70
CA LEU A 47 -0.65 10.17 -10.15
C LEU A 47 -1.60 9.00 -9.83
N ARG A 48 -2.61 9.19 -8.98
CA ARG A 48 -3.60 8.16 -8.69
C ARG A 48 -4.58 8.01 -9.85
N LYS A 49 -4.81 6.77 -10.26
CA LYS A 49 -5.69 6.38 -11.37
C LYS A 49 -7.06 7.09 -11.44
N GLY A 50 -7.70 7.34 -10.30
CA GLY A 50 -9.03 7.95 -10.26
C GLY A 50 -9.00 9.45 -10.61
N GLU A 51 -7.96 10.14 -10.18
CA GLU A 51 -7.81 11.59 -10.32
C GLU A 51 -6.94 11.96 -11.52
N SER A 52 -6.00 11.10 -11.92
CA SER A 52 -5.17 11.28 -13.11
C SER A 52 -6.02 11.41 -14.38
N LYS A 53 -7.18 10.71 -14.45
CA LYS A 53 -8.15 10.85 -15.55
C LYS A 53 -8.76 12.23 -15.73
N LYS A 54 -8.63 13.13 -14.75
CA LYS A 54 -9.10 14.52 -14.85
C LYS A 54 -8.13 15.39 -15.64
N PHE A 55 -6.90 14.92 -15.86
CA PHE A 55 -5.84 15.64 -16.55
C PHE A 55 -5.40 14.83 -17.79
N SER A 56 -4.91 15.52 -18.81
CA SER A 56 -4.18 14.84 -19.89
C SER A 56 -2.77 14.48 -19.41
N ASP A 57 -2.11 13.54 -20.08
CA ASP A 57 -0.75 13.14 -19.73
C ASP A 57 0.23 14.34 -19.84
N GLU A 58 0.02 15.24 -20.82
CA GLU A 58 0.81 16.47 -20.97
C GLU A 58 0.61 17.43 -19.80
N ALA A 59 -0.64 17.57 -19.33
CA ALA A 59 -0.93 18.42 -18.18
C ALA A 59 -0.34 17.84 -16.89
N ILE A 60 -0.30 16.52 -16.74
CA ILE A 60 0.36 15.85 -15.61
C ILE A 60 1.86 16.17 -15.66
N GLU A 61 2.51 15.96 -16.80
CA GLU A 61 3.94 16.25 -16.97
C GLU A 61 4.28 17.73 -16.68
N GLU A 62 3.49 18.67 -17.19
CA GLU A 62 3.67 20.10 -16.91
C GLU A 62 3.53 20.41 -15.42
N ASN A 63 2.58 19.78 -14.74
CA ASN A 63 2.39 19.95 -13.31
C ASN A 63 3.53 19.33 -12.48
N LEU A 64 4.05 18.17 -12.89
CA LEU A 64 5.23 17.57 -12.25
C LEU A 64 6.45 18.49 -12.39
N ASP A 65 6.67 19.10 -13.56
CA ASP A 65 7.74 20.08 -13.75
C ASP A 65 7.58 21.31 -12.83
N LYS A 66 6.34 21.82 -12.69
CA LYS A 66 6.06 22.92 -11.78
C LYS A 66 6.36 22.54 -10.34
N VAL A 67 5.96 21.35 -9.89
CA VAL A 67 6.26 20.86 -8.54
C VAL A 67 7.76 20.79 -8.30
N VAL A 68 8.53 20.19 -9.21
CA VAL A 68 9.99 20.07 -9.05
C VAL A 68 10.66 21.45 -9.00
N LYS A 69 10.22 22.40 -9.83
CA LYS A 69 10.68 23.80 -9.77
C LYS A 69 10.35 24.46 -8.44
N LEU A 70 9.14 24.28 -7.91
CA LEU A 70 8.72 24.85 -6.62
C LEU A 70 9.48 24.23 -5.45
N LEU A 71 9.80 22.94 -5.50
CA LEU A 71 10.58 22.25 -4.47
C LEU A 71 11.98 22.84 -4.31
N THR A 72 12.53 23.53 -5.31
CA THR A 72 13.83 24.20 -5.17
C THR A 72 13.83 25.28 -4.08
N TYR A 73 12.66 25.86 -3.78
CA TYR A 73 12.47 26.90 -2.75
C TYR A 73 12.05 26.36 -1.38
N VAL A 74 11.80 25.05 -1.26
CA VAL A 74 11.41 24.40 -0.01
C VAL A 74 12.68 23.95 0.74
N SER A 75 12.81 24.28 2.02
CA SER A 75 13.93 23.89 2.87
C SER A 75 13.87 22.41 3.23
N ASP A 76 12.70 21.93 3.67
CA ASP A 76 12.50 20.55 4.17
C ASP A 76 12.27 19.53 3.04
N LYS A 77 13.20 19.47 2.08
CA LYS A 77 13.10 18.56 0.93
C LYS A 77 13.15 17.08 1.35
N ASP A 78 13.87 16.77 2.42
CA ASP A 78 13.94 15.40 2.97
C ASP A 78 12.58 14.93 3.47
N LEU A 79 11.79 15.84 4.06
CA LEU A 79 10.43 15.56 4.49
C LEU A 79 9.51 15.28 3.30
N PHE A 80 9.67 16.02 2.19
CA PHE A 80 8.92 15.76 0.95
C PHE A 80 9.20 14.34 0.44
N ILE A 81 10.48 13.94 0.39
CA ILE A 81 10.85 12.59 -0.07
C ILE A 81 10.20 11.53 0.81
N GLU A 82 10.24 11.67 2.13
CA GLU A 82 9.69 10.66 3.03
C GLU A 82 8.16 10.54 2.89
N PHE A 83 7.44 11.67 2.75
CA PHE A 83 6.02 11.64 2.42
C PHE A 83 5.74 11.03 1.05
N HIS A 84 6.52 11.40 0.03
CA HIS A 84 6.35 10.90 -1.32
C HIS A 84 6.63 9.39 -1.38
N ARG A 85 7.72 8.92 -0.75
CA ARG A 85 8.11 7.51 -0.62
C ARG A 85 7.00 6.67 0.02
N LYS A 86 6.40 7.18 1.10
CA LYS A 86 5.25 6.52 1.75
C LYS A 86 4.04 6.39 0.83
N LYS A 87 3.74 7.42 0.05
CA LYS A 87 2.60 7.45 -0.90
C LYS A 87 2.87 6.56 -2.12
N LEU A 88 4.07 6.64 -2.71
CA LEU A 88 4.53 5.78 -3.79
C LEU A 88 4.42 4.30 -3.40
N GLY A 89 4.90 3.93 -2.22
CA GLY A 89 4.83 2.53 -1.75
C GLY A 89 3.40 2.00 -1.69
N ARG A 90 2.42 2.84 -1.31
CA ARG A 90 1.01 2.45 -1.35
C ARG A 90 0.50 2.27 -2.78
N ARG A 91 0.84 3.19 -3.70
CA ARG A 91 0.42 3.07 -5.10
C ARG A 91 0.99 1.81 -5.76
N LEU A 92 2.28 1.55 -5.57
CA LEU A 92 2.95 0.37 -6.12
C LEU A 92 2.35 -0.96 -5.64
N LEU A 93 1.98 -1.06 -4.35
CA LEU A 93 1.46 -2.30 -3.79
C LEU A 93 -0.04 -2.50 -4.04
N PHE A 94 -0.83 -1.42 -4.02
CA PHE A 94 -2.30 -1.51 -4.01
C PHE A 94 -2.97 -1.00 -5.29
N ASP A 95 -2.37 -0.07 -6.01
CA ASP A 95 -2.88 0.48 -7.27
C ASP A 95 -2.17 -0.17 -8.47
N LYS A 96 -2.49 -1.44 -8.74
CA LYS A 96 -1.92 -2.29 -9.82
C LYS A 96 -2.06 -1.75 -11.27
N SER A 97 -2.53 -0.52 -11.45
CA SER A 97 -2.78 0.12 -12.75
C SER A 97 -2.41 1.61 -12.76
N GLY A 98 -1.45 2.01 -11.92
CA GLY A 98 -0.80 3.31 -12.01
C GLY A 98 0.02 3.43 -13.29
N ASN A 99 0.33 4.66 -13.69
CA ASN A 99 1.18 4.93 -14.85
C ASN A 99 2.65 4.87 -14.42
N ASP A 100 3.28 3.70 -14.59
CA ASP A 100 4.70 3.47 -14.27
C ASP A 100 5.64 4.47 -14.97
N GLU A 101 5.26 4.98 -16.15
CA GLU A 101 6.05 5.96 -16.90
C GLU A 101 6.05 7.32 -16.21
N GLN A 102 4.91 7.77 -15.69
CA GLN A 102 4.81 9.04 -14.95
C GLN A 102 5.58 8.98 -13.62
N GLU A 103 5.56 7.84 -12.92
CA GLU A 103 6.36 7.64 -11.70
C GLU A 103 7.86 7.73 -12.02
N ARG A 104 8.31 7.09 -13.11
CA ARG A 104 9.70 7.17 -13.57
C ARG A 104 10.07 8.58 -14.04
N SER A 105 9.15 9.28 -14.69
CA SER A 105 9.33 10.66 -15.14
C SER A 105 9.55 11.61 -13.95
N LEU A 106 8.70 11.53 -12.91
CA LEU A 106 8.87 12.32 -11.69
C LEU A 106 10.21 12.03 -11.02
N LEU A 107 10.59 10.75 -10.85
CA LEU A 107 11.89 10.41 -10.26
C LEU A 107 13.06 10.94 -11.10
N SER A 108 12.97 10.89 -12.42
CA SER A 108 14.00 11.43 -13.31
C SER A 108 14.15 12.94 -13.14
N LYS A 109 13.03 13.69 -13.08
CA LYS A 109 13.03 15.14 -12.84
C LYS A 109 13.61 15.49 -11.46
N LEU A 110 13.24 14.74 -10.42
CA LEU A 110 13.78 14.92 -9.06
C LEU A 110 15.29 14.64 -9.02
N LYS A 111 15.74 13.57 -9.67
CA LYS A 111 17.16 13.19 -9.75
C LYS A 111 18.00 14.27 -10.45
N GLN A 112 17.48 14.86 -11.52
CA GLN A 112 18.16 15.93 -12.25
C GLN A 112 18.36 17.19 -11.38
N ASN A 113 17.39 17.52 -10.53
CA ASN A 113 17.43 18.75 -9.73
C ASN A 113 18.11 18.57 -8.37
N PHE A 114 18.02 17.38 -7.76
CA PHE A 114 18.44 17.13 -6.37
C PHE A 114 19.47 16.00 -6.22
N GLY A 115 19.85 15.33 -7.32
CA GLY A 115 20.87 14.29 -7.34
C GLY A 115 20.35 12.87 -7.05
N GLY A 116 21.18 11.87 -7.33
CA GLY A 116 20.78 10.45 -7.24
C GLY A 116 20.51 9.93 -5.83
N GLN A 117 21.12 10.51 -4.79
CA GLN A 117 20.85 10.11 -3.41
C GLN A 117 19.40 10.44 -2.99
N PHE A 118 18.83 11.52 -3.55
CA PHE A 118 17.48 11.99 -3.28
C PHE A 118 16.41 10.97 -3.72
N THR A 119 16.66 10.26 -4.82
CA THR A 119 15.70 9.33 -5.45
C THR A 119 16.03 7.86 -5.24
N SER A 120 17.25 7.53 -4.80
CA SER A 120 17.79 6.16 -4.72
C SER A 120 16.83 5.14 -4.10
N LYS A 121 16.20 5.46 -2.96
CA LYS A 121 15.26 4.54 -2.29
C LYS A 121 14.01 4.27 -3.15
N MET A 122 13.45 5.30 -3.78
CA MET A 122 12.24 5.18 -4.61
C MET A 122 12.54 4.50 -5.95
N GLU A 123 13.71 4.75 -6.53
CA GLU A 123 14.21 3.98 -7.69
C GLU A 123 14.34 2.49 -7.34
N GLY A 124 14.87 2.18 -6.15
CA GLY A 124 14.93 0.83 -5.61
C GLY A 124 13.54 0.17 -5.46
N MET A 125 12.54 0.92 -4.99
CA MET A 125 11.15 0.44 -4.91
C MET A 125 10.57 0.08 -6.28
N LEU A 126 10.79 0.92 -7.31
CA LEU A 126 10.35 0.60 -8.67
C LEU A 126 11.07 -0.64 -9.22
N ASN A 127 12.37 -0.78 -8.94
CA ASN A 127 13.14 -1.94 -9.37
C ASN A 127 12.62 -3.24 -8.71
N ASP A 128 12.30 -3.22 -7.41
CA ASP A 128 11.72 -4.37 -6.71
C ASP A 128 10.40 -4.82 -7.37
N ILE A 129 9.53 -3.88 -7.77
CA ILE A 129 8.28 -4.20 -8.47
C ILE A 129 8.52 -4.81 -9.86
N CYS A 130 9.51 -4.31 -10.61
CA CYS A 130 9.87 -4.88 -11.90
C CYS A 130 10.38 -6.32 -11.77
N VAL A 131 11.28 -6.57 -10.83
CA VAL A 131 11.90 -7.89 -10.62
C VAL A 131 10.95 -8.87 -9.94
N ALA A 132 9.88 -8.39 -9.27
CA ALA A 132 8.88 -9.25 -8.63
C ALA A 132 8.24 -10.25 -9.62
N LYS A 133 8.00 -9.84 -10.88
CA LYS A 133 7.45 -10.73 -11.91
C LYS A 133 8.39 -11.89 -12.22
N ASP A 134 9.69 -11.60 -12.41
CA ASP A 134 10.69 -12.63 -12.69
C ASP A 134 10.87 -13.59 -11.51
N ASN A 135 10.82 -13.08 -10.28
CA ASN A 135 10.87 -13.90 -9.08
C ASN A 135 9.64 -14.81 -8.95
N GLN A 136 8.45 -14.30 -9.29
CA GLN A 136 7.23 -15.11 -9.33
C GLN A 136 7.36 -16.23 -10.37
N THR A 137 7.82 -15.94 -11.59
CA THR A 137 8.00 -16.97 -12.62
C THR A 137 8.99 -18.06 -12.20
N LYS A 138 10.06 -17.69 -11.47
CA LYS A 138 11.00 -18.67 -10.89
C LYS A 138 10.34 -19.54 -9.83
N TYR A 139 9.47 -18.96 -8.99
CA TYR A 139 8.70 -19.70 -7.99
C TYR A 139 7.72 -20.66 -8.66
N ASP A 140 6.96 -20.21 -9.66
CA ASP A 140 6.00 -21.04 -10.39
C ASP A 140 6.71 -22.24 -11.06
N LYS A 141 7.92 -22.03 -11.59
CA LYS A 141 8.78 -23.11 -12.13
C LYS A 141 9.27 -24.06 -11.04
N TYR A 142 9.62 -23.56 -9.87
CA TYR A 142 10.04 -24.40 -8.73
C TYR A 142 8.88 -25.31 -8.29
N ILE A 143 7.67 -24.77 -8.20
CA ILE A 143 6.47 -25.51 -7.83
C ILE A 143 6.08 -26.55 -8.88
N SER A 144 6.17 -26.22 -10.17
CA SER A 144 5.89 -27.19 -11.23
C SER A 144 6.89 -28.35 -11.31
N THR A 145 8.12 -28.13 -10.82
CA THR A 145 9.16 -29.16 -10.73
C THR A 145 9.03 -30.02 -9.47
N ASN A 146 8.34 -29.54 -8.44
CA ASN A 146 8.12 -30.22 -7.16
C ASN A 146 6.61 -30.26 -6.82
N PRO A 147 5.79 -31.03 -7.56
CA PRO A 147 4.33 -31.02 -7.41
C PRO A 147 3.83 -31.39 -6.00
N GLU A 148 4.59 -32.17 -5.24
CA GLU A 148 4.32 -32.55 -3.86
C GLU A 148 4.35 -31.35 -2.89
N LEU A 149 5.11 -30.32 -3.22
CA LEU A 149 5.19 -29.08 -2.46
C LEU A 149 4.05 -28.10 -2.79
N HIS A 150 3.28 -28.35 -3.86
CA HIS A 150 2.22 -27.46 -4.30
C HIS A 150 1.22 -27.20 -3.16
N PRO A 151 1.07 -25.95 -2.70
CA PRO A 151 0.04 -25.62 -1.72
C PRO A 151 -1.35 -25.78 -2.33
N SER A 152 -2.38 -26.01 -1.51
CA SER A 152 -3.78 -26.04 -1.99
C SER A 152 -4.29 -24.67 -2.43
N VAL A 153 -3.49 -23.62 -2.26
CA VAL A 153 -3.82 -22.21 -2.49
C VAL A 153 -2.79 -21.59 -3.44
N ASP A 154 -3.27 -20.86 -4.43
CA ASP A 154 -2.42 -20.08 -5.33
C ASP A 154 -1.73 -18.95 -4.55
N LEU A 155 -0.40 -18.88 -4.64
CA LEU A 155 0.41 -17.89 -3.94
C LEU A 155 1.13 -16.96 -4.92
N SER A 156 0.95 -15.66 -4.73
CA SER A 156 1.81 -14.65 -5.36
C SER A 156 2.53 -13.82 -4.31
N VAL A 157 3.85 -13.65 -4.47
CA VAL A 157 4.70 -12.97 -3.50
C VAL A 157 5.47 -11.84 -4.16
N GLN A 158 5.47 -10.68 -3.50
CA GLN A 158 6.31 -9.55 -3.86
C GLN A 158 7.40 -9.38 -2.81
N VAL A 159 8.66 -9.56 -3.22
CA VAL A 159 9.80 -9.40 -2.33
C VAL A 159 10.30 -7.97 -2.40
N LEU A 160 10.35 -7.31 -1.24
CA LEU A 160 10.68 -5.89 -1.10
C LEU A 160 12.02 -5.72 -0.36
N THR A 161 12.88 -4.84 -0.85
CA THR A 161 14.20 -4.59 -0.26
C THR A 161 14.10 -3.69 0.97
N THR A 162 14.53 -4.19 2.13
CA THR A 162 14.58 -3.40 3.37
C THR A 162 15.47 -2.17 3.21
N GLY A 163 15.00 -1.00 3.66
CA GLY A 163 15.71 0.28 3.55
C GLY A 163 15.25 1.16 2.38
N TYR A 164 14.74 0.56 1.30
CA TYR A 164 14.09 1.31 0.21
C TYR A 164 12.65 1.65 0.56
N TRP A 165 11.90 0.66 1.00
CA TRP A 165 10.50 0.79 1.34
C TRP A 165 10.28 1.51 2.68
N PRO A 166 9.10 2.13 2.89
CA PRO A 166 8.69 2.61 4.20
C PRO A 166 8.74 1.49 5.25
N THR A 167 8.95 1.85 6.51
CA THR A 167 8.86 0.88 7.60
C THR A 167 7.40 0.49 7.80
N TYR A 168 7.12 -0.80 7.69
CA TYR A 168 5.83 -1.39 7.99
C TYR A 168 5.91 -2.16 9.30
N LYS A 169 4.85 -2.09 10.11
CA LYS A 169 4.76 -2.90 11.32
C LYS A 169 4.59 -4.37 10.91
N SER A 170 5.48 -5.22 11.38
CA SER A 170 5.28 -6.68 11.37
C SER A 170 4.37 -7.06 12.54
N SER A 171 3.58 -8.10 12.35
CA SER A 171 2.76 -8.70 13.40
C SER A 171 3.01 -10.20 13.38
N ASP A 172 3.20 -10.78 14.56
CA ASP A 172 3.38 -12.23 14.74
C ASP A 172 2.04 -12.95 14.71
N ILE A 173 1.29 -12.76 13.63
CA ILE A 173 -0.02 -13.38 13.43
C ILE A 173 0.12 -14.90 13.33
N ASN A 174 -0.74 -15.62 14.05
CA ASN A 174 -0.93 -17.05 13.87
C ASN A 174 -1.81 -17.27 12.63
N LEU A 175 -1.19 -17.68 11.53
CA LEU A 175 -1.90 -17.95 10.29
C LEU A 175 -2.60 -19.32 10.32
N PRO A 176 -3.74 -19.48 9.62
CA PRO A 176 -4.33 -20.78 9.35
C PRO A 176 -3.36 -21.71 8.60
N SER A 177 -3.52 -23.02 8.81
CA SER A 177 -2.61 -24.06 8.32
C SER A 177 -2.32 -23.98 6.81
N GLU A 178 -3.34 -23.63 6.03
CA GLU A 178 -3.28 -23.50 4.58
C GLU A 178 -2.35 -22.36 4.15
N MET A 179 -2.36 -21.24 4.89
CA MET A 179 -1.49 -20.11 4.65
C MET A 179 -0.06 -20.35 5.16
N VAL A 180 0.09 -21.08 6.28
CA VAL A 180 1.42 -21.46 6.81
C VAL A 180 2.19 -22.28 5.78
N LYS A 181 1.55 -23.29 5.17
CA LYS A 181 2.19 -24.12 4.13
C LYS A 181 2.69 -23.26 2.97
N CYS A 182 1.91 -22.29 2.50
CA CYS A 182 2.34 -21.35 1.45
C CYS A 182 3.61 -20.57 1.84
N VAL A 183 3.65 -20.06 3.08
CA VAL A 183 4.78 -19.29 3.60
C VAL A 183 6.06 -20.13 3.68
N GLU A 184 5.95 -21.37 4.16
CA GLU A 184 7.08 -22.29 4.31
C GLU A 184 7.68 -22.70 2.97
N VAL A 185 6.82 -23.09 2.02
CA VAL A 185 7.25 -23.50 0.67
C VAL A 185 7.95 -22.33 -0.05
N PHE A 186 7.41 -21.11 0.05
CA PHE A 186 8.07 -19.95 -0.54
C PHE A 186 9.41 -19.62 0.15
N LYS A 187 9.50 -19.81 1.47
CA LYS A 187 10.73 -19.58 2.23
C LYS A 187 11.84 -20.54 1.79
N GLU A 188 11.52 -21.82 1.61
CA GLU A 188 12.45 -22.83 1.10
C GLU A 188 12.94 -22.47 -0.31
N PHE A 189 12.00 -22.16 -1.21
CA PHE A 189 12.31 -21.66 -2.55
C PHE A 189 13.27 -20.46 -2.50
N TYR A 190 12.94 -19.42 -1.72
CA TYR A 190 13.71 -18.19 -1.70
C TYR A 190 15.12 -18.40 -1.15
N GLN A 191 15.29 -19.29 -0.17
CA GLN A 191 16.60 -19.69 0.35
C GLN A 191 17.44 -20.45 -0.69
N SER A 192 16.81 -21.26 -1.55
CA SER A 192 17.52 -21.99 -2.60
C SER A 192 18.15 -21.07 -3.66
N ILE A 193 17.50 -19.94 -3.96
CA ILE A 193 17.95 -18.99 -4.99
C ILE A 193 18.74 -17.80 -4.42
N THR A 194 18.67 -17.55 -3.11
CA THR A 194 19.41 -16.44 -2.47
C THR A 194 20.28 -16.94 -1.32
N LYS A 195 21.60 -16.76 -1.45
CA LYS A 195 22.54 -17.07 -0.37
C LYS A 195 22.47 -15.97 0.70
N HIS A 196 22.25 -16.36 1.95
CA HIS A 196 22.30 -15.49 3.15
C HIS A 196 21.26 -14.37 3.25
N ARG A 197 20.16 -14.40 2.49
CA ARG A 197 19.06 -13.45 2.68
C ARG A 197 18.01 -14.04 3.63
N LYS A 198 17.44 -13.18 4.48
CA LYS A 198 16.29 -13.52 5.33
C LYS A 198 15.09 -12.74 4.82
N ILE A 199 13.94 -13.39 4.76
CA ILE A 199 12.65 -12.76 4.44
C ILE A 199 11.87 -12.53 5.73
N ASN A 200 11.20 -11.38 5.81
CA ASN A 200 10.24 -11.07 6.85
C ASN A 200 8.89 -10.78 6.18
N TRP A 201 7.82 -11.40 6.67
CA TRP A 201 6.50 -11.27 6.07
C TRP A 201 5.74 -10.10 6.68
N ILE A 202 5.16 -9.26 5.82
CA ILE A 202 4.32 -8.13 6.23
C ILE A 202 2.88 -8.43 5.83
N PHE A 203 2.20 -9.27 6.61
CA PHE A 203 0.84 -9.73 6.32
C PHE A 203 -0.19 -8.59 6.28
N SER A 204 0.08 -7.46 6.93
CA SER A 204 -0.77 -6.26 6.87
C SER A 204 -0.86 -5.62 5.48
N LEU A 205 0.07 -5.94 4.57
CA LEU A 205 0.05 -5.49 3.17
C LEU A 205 -0.53 -6.55 2.21
N GLY A 206 -0.79 -7.75 2.71
CA GLY A 206 -1.26 -8.86 1.90
C GLY A 206 -2.76 -8.80 1.59
N SER A 207 -3.14 -9.51 0.53
CA SER A 207 -4.53 -9.73 0.13
C SER A 207 -4.74 -11.18 -0.25
N CYS A 208 -5.95 -11.70 -0.04
CA CYS A 208 -6.33 -13.05 -0.44
C CYS A 208 -7.74 -13.06 -1.04
N ASN A 209 -8.01 -14.10 -1.82
CA ASN A 209 -9.34 -14.37 -2.35
C ASN A 209 -9.88 -15.64 -1.68
N ILE A 210 -11.07 -15.57 -1.09
CA ILE A 210 -11.72 -16.70 -0.43
C ILE A 210 -13.09 -16.92 -1.06
N LEU A 211 -13.46 -18.17 -1.31
CA LEU A 211 -14.81 -18.54 -1.72
C LEU A 211 -15.69 -18.74 -0.48
N GLY A 212 -16.56 -17.77 -0.20
CA GLY A 212 -17.56 -17.86 0.86
C GLY A 212 -18.75 -18.71 0.42
N LYS A 213 -19.02 -19.80 1.15
CA LYS A 213 -20.20 -20.66 0.93
C LYS A 213 -21.39 -20.15 1.75
N PHE A 214 -22.19 -19.29 1.14
CA PHE A 214 -23.45 -18.79 1.70
C PHE A 214 -24.63 -19.64 1.22
N ASP A 215 -25.74 -19.61 1.95
CA ASP A 215 -26.94 -20.43 1.67
C ASP A 215 -27.49 -20.16 0.27
N ALA A 216 -27.45 -18.89 -0.17
CA ALA A 216 -27.99 -18.47 -1.46
C ALA A 216 -27.06 -18.78 -2.64
N LYS A 217 -25.75 -18.59 -2.48
CA LYS A 217 -24.73 -18.78 -3.54
C LYS A 217 -23.31 -18.73 -3.00
N LEU A 218 -22.36 -19.23 -3.80
CA LEU A 218 -20.94 -18.97 -3.62
C LEU A 218 -20.61 -17.52 -4.00
N ILE A 219 -19.82 -16.84 -3.16
CA ILE A 219 -19.33 -15.48 -3.41
C ILE A 219 -17.82 -15.46 -3.20
N GLU A 220 -17.09 -14.96 -4.19
CA GLU A 220 -15.66 -14.69 -4.08
C GLU A 220 -15.43 -13.38 -3.31
N LEU A 221 -14.73 -13.48 -2.19
CA LEU A 221 -14.38 -12.39 -1.29
C LEU A 221 -12.92 -12.01 -1.51
N ILE A 222 -12.66 -10.79 -1.96
CA ILE A 222 -11.33 -10.20 -2.01
C ILE A 222 -11.11 -9.47 -0.68
N LEU A 223 -10.16 -9.97 0.11
CA LEU A 223 -9.95 -9.63 1.52
C LEU A 223 -8.49 -9.24 1.76
N THR A 224 -8.21 -8.55 2.85
CA THR A 224 -6.86 -8.48 3.41
C THR A 224 -6.48 -9.83 4.03
N THR A 225 -5.18 -10.09 4.19
CA THR A 225 -4.73 -11.35 4.84
C THR A 225 -5.31 -11.52 6.24
N TYR A 226 -5.44 -10.45 7.03
CA TYR A 226 -6.03 -10.52 8.38
C TYR A 226 -7.52 -10.86 8.34
N GLN A 227 -8.28 -10.25 7.42
CA GLN A 227 -9.69 -10.60 7.23
C GLN A 227 -9.85 -12.07 6.82
N GLY A 228 -9.00 -12.55 5.91
CA GLY A 228 -9.02 -13.94 5.46
C GLY A 228 -8.69 -14.93 6.58
N ALA A 229 -7.60 -14.68 7.31
CA ALA A 229 -7.20 -15.49 8.45
C ALA A 229 -8.31 -15.59 9.51
N LEU A 230 -8.96 -14.46 9.81
CA LEU A 230 -10.08 -14.42 10.75
C LEU A 230 -11.29 -15.20 10.26
N LEU A 231 -11.69 -15.04 9.00
CA LEU A 231 -12.85 -15.76 8.46
C LEU A 231 -12.65 -17.28 8.43
N LEU A 232 -11.40 -17.75 8.25
CA LEU A 232 -11.09 -19.18 8.25
C LEU A 232 -11.32 -19.83 9.62
N LEU A 233 -11.24 -19.10 10.73
CA LEU A 233 -11.57 -19.62 12.07
C LEU A 233 -13.03 -20.12 12.16
N PHE A 234 -13.94 -19.51 11.40
CA PHE A 234 -15.36 -19.88 11.40
C PHE A 234 -15.67 -21.17 10.63
N ASN A 235 -14.67 -21.79 10.00
CA ASN A 235 -14.82 -23.15 9.46
C ASN A 235 -14.84 -24.20 10.58
N GLU A 236 -14.20 -23.92 11.72
CA GLU A 236 -14.10 -24.84 12.87
C GLU A 236 -15.00 -24.42 14.04
N ALA A 237 -15.47 -23.17 14.07
CA ALA A 237 -16.30 -22.62 15.13
C ALA A 237 -17.56 -21.92 14.59
N GLU A 238 -18.72 -22.15 15.21
CA GLU A 238 -19.96 -21.45 14.83
C GLU A 238 -20.03 -20.01 15.37
N LYS A 239 -19.46 -19.78 16.56
CA LYS A 239 -19.44 -18.50 17.26
C LYS A 239 -18.09 -18.31 17.90
N LEU A 240 -17.56 -17.09 17.87
CA LEU A 240 -16.32 -16.70 18.51
C LEU A 240 -16.48 -15.32 19.14
N SER A 241 -15.95 -15.14 20.34
CA SER A 241 -15.83 -13.84 21.00
C SER A 241 -14.64 -13.04 20.45
N PHE A 242 -14.65 -11.74 20.68
CA PHE A 242 -13.51 -10.86 20.36
C PHE A 242 -12.19 -11.39 20.95
N SER A 243 -12.19 -11.77 22.23
CA SER A 243 -10.98 -12.22 22.94
C SER A 243 -10.43 -13.54 22.39
N GLU A 244 -11.31 -14.49 22.04
CA GLU A 244 -10.90 -15.75 21.43
C GLU A 244 -10.23 -15.50 20.06
N ILE A 245 -10.81 -14.64 19.23
CA ILE A 245 -10.25 -14.30 17.91
C ILE A 245 -8.88 -13.62 18.06
N ALA A 246 -8.77 -12.62 18.94
CA ALA A 246 -7.52 -11.90 19.19
C ALA A 246 -6.41 -12.86 19.65
N THR A 247 -6.75 -13.79 20.54
CA THR A 247 -5.82 -14.78 21.10
C THR A 247 -5.42 -15.82 20.05
N GLN A 248 -6.38 -16.40 19.33
CA GLN A 248 -6.10 -17.43 18.32
C GLN A 248 -5.20 -16.89 17.20
N LEU A 249 -5.46 -15.67 16.72
CA LEU A 249 -4.66 -15.04 15.66
C LEU A 249 -3.42 -14.32 16.19
N ASN A 250 -3.27 -14.13 17.49
CA ASN A 250 -2.22 -13.29 18.08
C ASN A 250 -2.18 -11.88 17.46
N LEU A 251 -3.35 -11.24 17.34
CA LEU A 251 -3.48 -9.88 16.82
C LEU A 251 -3.67 -8.88 17.97
N SER A 252 -3.23 -7.63 17.75
CA SER A 252 -3.52 -6.54 18.67
C SER A 252 -5.03 -6.29 18.75
N GLU A 253 -5.51 -5.74 19.88
CA GLU A 253 -6.92 -5.38 20.02
C GLU A 253 -7.36 -4.37 18.94
N ASP A 254 -6.50 -3.40 18.62
CA ASP A 254 -6.75 -2.39 17.58
C ASP A 254 -6.93 -3.01 16.18
N ASP A 255 -6.07 -3.97 15.82
CA ASP A 255 -6.17 -4.66 14.53
C ASP A 255 -7.38 -5.59 14.49
N THR A 256 -7.61 -6.34 15.58
CA THR A 256 -8.78 -7.22 15.71
C THR A 256 -10.08 -6.41 15.59
N ALA A 257 -10.18 -5.27 16.28
CA ALA A 257 -11.34 -4.38 16.21
C ALA A 257 -11.55 -3.81 14.81
N ARG A 258 -10.49 -3.37 14.12
CA ARG A 258 -10.58 -2.90 12.73
C ARG A 258 -11.08 -3.98 11.78
N VAL A 259 -10.52 -5.18 11.88
CA VAL A 259 -10.88 -6.30 11.00
C VAL A 259 -12.33 -6.72 11.25
N LEU A 260 -12.72 -6.92 12.51
CA LEU A 260 -14.10 -7.27 12.88
C LEU A 260 -15.09 -6.19 12.44
N HIS A 261 -14.78 -4.91 12.69
CA HIS A 261 -15.62 -3.80 12.23
C HIS A 261 -15.86 -3.86 10.72
N SER A 262 -14.82 -4.12 9.92
CA SER A 262 -14.95 -4.22 8.46
C SER A 262 -15.85 -5.37 8.01
N LEU A 263 -15.88 -6.49 8.76
CA LEU A 263 -16.62 -7.70 8.43
C LEU A 263 -18.04 -7.77 9.02
N SER A 264 -18.34 -7.01 10.08
CA SER A 264 -19.64 -7.05 10.78
C SER A 264 -20.42 -5.74 10.75
N CYS A 265 -19.73 -4.60 10.77
CA CYS A 265 -20.34 -3.28 10.88
C CYS A 265 -20.23 -2.48 9.56
N GLY A 266 -19.35 -2.92 8.66
CA GLY A 266 -19.12 -2.31 7.35
C GLY A 266 -20.24 -2.55 6.33
N LYS A 267 -19.91 -2.28 5.06
CA LYS A 267 -20.84 -2.45 3.93
C LYS A 267 -21.27 -3.91 3.75
N TYR A 268 -20.33 -4.83 3.86
CA TYR A 268 -20.55 -6.26 3.68
C TYR A 268 -20.56 -6.95 5.05
N LYS A 269 -21.76 -7.24 5.57
CA LYS A 269 -21.96 -7.89 6.87
C LYS A 269 -21.82 -9.40 6.75
N ILE A 270 -20.59 -9.85 6.54
CA ILE A 270 -20.20 -11.26 6.43
C ILE A 270 -20.29 -11.95 7.79
N LEU A 271 -20.08 -11.20 8.87
CA LEU A 271 -20.29 -11.65 10.23
C LEU A 271 -21.49 -10.93 10.87
N ASN A 272 -22.30 -11.68 11.60
CA ASN A 272 -23.30 -11.14 12.51
C ASN A 272 -22.66 -10.90 13.87
N LYS A 273 -22.90 -9.72 14.45
CA LYS A 273 -22.39 -9.31 15.77
C LYS A 273 -23.50 -9.30 16.80
N GLU A 274 -23.23 -9.85 17.98
CA GLU A 274 -24.11 -9.88 19.14
C GLU A 274 -23.38 -9.22 20.33
N PRO A 275 -23.89 -8.10 20.89
CA PRO A 275 -25.06 -7.32 20.47
C PRO A 275 -24.85 -6.55 19.17
N CYS A 276 -25.93 -6.29 18.43
CA CYS A 276 -25.88 -5.51 17.19
C CYS A 276 -25.63 -4.03 17.50
N SER A 277 -24.46 -3.51 17.09
CA SER A 277 -24.11 -2.09 17.20
C SER A 277 -23.16 -1.68 16.07
N ARG A 278 -22.86 -0.38 15.98
CA ARG A 278 -21.90 0.19 15.00
C ARG A 278 -20.45 0.19 15.48
N THR A 279 -20.18 -0.29 16.69
CA THR A 279 -18.87 -0.29 17.33
C THR A 279 -18.48 -1.71 17.73
N ILE A 280 -17.17 -1.95 17.87
CA ILE A 280 -16.64 -3.22 18.37
C ILE A 280 -16.28 -3.06 19.85
N SER A 281 -16.69 -4.03 20.65
CA SER A 281 -16.42 -4.14 22.07
C SER A 281 -15.72 -5.47 22.38
N PRO A 282 -14.84 -5.53 23.40
CA PRO A 282 -14.17 -6.78 23.81
C PRO A 282 -15.12 -7.93 24.22
N ASN A 283 -16.37 -7.62 24.57
CA ASN A 283 -17.38 -8.60 24.96
C ASN A 283 -18.29 -9.03 23.79
N ASP A 284 -18.05 -8.53 22.58
CA ASP A 284 -18.86 -8.87 21.41
C ASP A 284 -18.61 -10.32 20.97
N ILE A 285 -19.68 -10.97 20.53
CA ILE A 285 -19.67 -12.30 19.92
C ILE A 285 -20.00 -12.18 18.44
N PHE A 286 -19.29 -12.96 17.63
CA PHE A 286 -19.41 -12.96 16.19
C PHE A 286 -19.84 -14.34 15.69
N LYS A 287 -20.69 -14.36 14.66
CA LYS A 287 -21.16 -15.56 13.98
C LYS A 287 -21.10 -15.37 12.46
N PHE A 288 -20.67 -16.38 11.73
CA PHE A 288 -20.72 -16.33 10.26
C PHE A 288 -22.17 -16.16 9.75
N ASN A 289 -22.39 -15.14 8.92
CA ASN A 289 -23.71 -14.83 8.37
C ASN A 289 -24.00 -15.68 7.12
N ARG A 290 -24.46 -16.92 7.33
CA ARG A 290 -24.81 -17.85 6.23
C ARG A 290 -25.85 -17.29 5.24
N LYS A 291 -26.71 -16.37 5.69
CA LYS A 291 -27.77 -15.73 4.90
C LYS A 291 -27.29 -14.51 4.11
N PHE A 292 -26.02 -14.12 4.20
CA PHE A 292 -25.48 -13.00 3.45
C PHE A 292 -25.64 -13.22 1.94
N THR A 293 -25.99 -12.15 1.22
CA THR A 293 -26.09 -12.15 -0.23
C THR A 293 -25.73 -10.77 -0.77
N ASP A 294 -25.23 -10.74 -2.00
CA ASP A 294 -24.93 -9.52 -2.75
C ASP A 294 -25.35 -9.73 -4.21
N LYS A 295 -25.53 -8.66 -5.00
CA LYS A 295 -25.82 -8.80 -6.43
C LYS A 295 -24.60 -9.36 -7.18
N MET A 296 -23.40 -8.93 -6.81
CA MET A 296 -22.14 -9.37 -7.41
C MET A 296 -21.75 -10.78 -6.91
N ARG A 297 -21.02 -11.52 -7.73
CA ARG A 297 -20.42 -12.83 -7.36
C ARG A 297 -18.98 -12.68 -6.85
N ARG A 298 -18.38 -11.52 -7.05
CA ARG A 298 -17.04 -11.16 -6.59
C ARG A 298 -17.11 -9.79 -5.94
N ILE A 299 -16.73 -9.70 -4.67
CA ILE A 299 -16.78 -8.46 -3.89
C ILE A 299 -15.43 -8.17 -3.24
N LYS A 300 -15.04 -6.90 -3.19
CA LYS A 300 -13.89 -6.43 -2.42
C LYS A 300 -14.38 -5.83 -1.12
N VAL A 301 -13.96 -6.43 -0.01
CA VAL A 301 -14.45 -6.15 1.34
C VAL A 301 -13.61 -5.08 2.01
#